data_AF-A0A966LAG5-F1
#
_entry.id   AF-A0A966LAG5-F1
#
_cell.length_a   1.000
_cell.length_b   1.000
_cell.length_c   1.000
_cell.angle_alpha   90.00
_cell.angle_beta   90.00
_cell.angle_gamma   90.00
#
_symmetry.space_group_name_H-M   'P 1'
#
loop_
_entity.id
_entity.type
_entity.pdbx_description
1 polymer ?
#
loop_
_entity_poly.entity_id
_entity_poly.type
_entity_poly.pdbx_seq_one_letter_code
_entity_poly.pdbx_strand_id
1 'polypeptide(L)'
;MTDHPSTFKGTTTQSGELAWQDRASILPASQQGQVPGGGTPLLRGSFADMIRHMAALPDKERQGYVIAKAGDREYTAEEAMELASHPDFPSQGFG
;
A
#
# COMPACT_ATOMS: atom_id res chain seq x y z
N MET A 1 -26.85 18.20 31.25
CA MET A 1 -27.79 17.39 30.46
C MET A 1 -27.23 17.31 29.05
N THR A 2 -27.02 16.08 28.61
CA THR A 2 -26.36 15.65 27.38
C THR A 2 -27.22 15.90 26.15
N ASP A 3 -26.63 16.47 25.10
CA ASP A 3 -26.87 16.15 23.68
C ASP A 3 -25.84 16.95 22.86
N HIS A 4 -24.95 16.44 22.01
CA HIS A 4 -24.51 15.12 21.63
C HIS A 4 -23.07 15.39 21.08
N PRO A 5 -22.04 14.61 21.41
CA PRO A 5 -20.68 14.87 20.96
C PRO A 5 -20.61 14.78 19.44
N SER A 6 -19.98 15.79 18.83
CA SER A 6 -19.69 15.90 17.41
C SER A 6 -19.32 14.55 16.79
N THR A 7 -20.21 14.06 15.92
CA THR A 7 -19.89 13.15 14.80
C THR A 7 -18.75 12.17 15.04
N PHE A 8 -18.98 11.15 15.87
CA PHE A 8 -18.18 9.92 15.81
C PHE A 8 -18.64 9.10 14.60
N LYS A 9 -18.27 9.55 13.39
CA LYS A 9 -18.32 8.75 12.16
C LYS A 9 -17.12 9.07 11.28
N GLY A 10 -16.02 8.39 11.57
CA GLY A 10 -15.02 8.02 10.57
C GLY A 10 -14.27 9.17 9.92
N THR A 11 -13.56 10.00 10.69
CA THR A 11 -12.39 10.70 10.13
C THR A 11 -11.25 9.68 9.94
N THR A 12 -11.43 8.74 9.02
CA THR A 12 -10.31 8.20 8.23
C THR A 12 -10.27 8.90 6.87
N THR A 13 -10.79 10.13 6.82
CA THR A 13 -10.32 11.14 5.87
C THR A 13 -9.03 11.73 6.42
N GLN A 14 -7.99 10.91 6.57
CA GLN A 14 -6.67 11.37 6.13
C GLN A 14 -6.59 11.06 4.63
N SER A 15 -7.53 11.65 3.90
CA SER A 15 -7.52 11.72 2.44
C SER A 15 -6.45 12.72 2.04
N GLY A 16 -5.21 12.29 2.17
CA GLY A 16 -4.07 12.78 1.40
C GLY A 16 -3.72 11.70 0.38
N GLU A 17 -4.62 11.55 -0.58
CA GLU A 17 -4.59 10.81 -1.85
C GLU A 17 -4.20 9.32 -1.94
N LEU A 18 -3.20 8.77 -1.24
CA LEU A 18 -2.80 7.36 -1.44
C LEU A 18 -2.34 6.61 -0.18
N ALA A 19 -2.41 7.27 0.98
CA ALA A 19 -1.99 6.71 2.27
C ALA A 19 -0.64 5.97 2.18
N TRP A 20 0.37 6.63 1.61
CA TRP A 20 1.70 6.08 1.35
C TRP A 20 2.41 5.48 2.58
N GLN A 21 2.09 6.01 3.77
CA GLN A 21 2.61 5.56 5.07
C GLN A 21 1.81 4.40 5.68
N ASP A 22 0.77 3.94 4.98
CA ASP A 22 -0.03 2.81 5.43
C ASP A 22 0.78 1.52 5.38
N ARG A 23 0.44 0.57 6.25
CA ARG A 23 1.16 -0.71 6.31
C ARG A 23 0.86 -1.50 5.05
N ALA A 24 1.90 -1.97 4.40
CA ALA A 24 1.78 -2.82 3.23
C ALA A 24 2.77 -3.99 3.31
N SER A 25 2.47 -5.04 2.57
CA SER A 25 3.32 -6.20 2.45
C SER A 25 3.42 -6.64 1.00
N ILE A 26 4.60 -7.06 0.57
CA ILE A 26 4.78 -7.73 -0.72
C ILE A 26 4.48 -9.21 -0.52
N LEU A 27 3.56 -9.72 -1.33
CA LEU A 27 3.20 -11.12 -1.41
C LEU A 27 3.48 -11.61 -2.84
N PRO A 28 3.81 -12.90 -3.04
CA PRO A 28 3.78 -13.46 -4.39
C PRO A 28 2.37 -13.40 -4.96
N ALA A 29 2.24 -13.14 -6.26
CA ALA A 29 0.97 -13.12 -6.99
C ALA A 29 0.22 -14.46 -6.87
N SER A 30 0.94 -15.56 -6.67
CA SER A 30 0.36 -16.88 -6.35
C SER A 30 -0.45 -16.90 -5.04
N GLN A 31 -0.27 -15.92 -4.15
CA GLN A 31 -1.03 -15.73 -2.91
C GLN A 31 -2.09 -14.62 -3.01
N GLN A 32 -2.24 -13.98 -4.17
CA GLN A 32 -3.26 -12.95 -4.40
C GLN A 32 -4.66 -13.54 -4.16
N GLY A 33 -5.52 -12.80 -3.45
CA GLY A 33 -6.87 -13.25 -3.10
C GLY A 33 -6.94 -14.23 -1.91
N GLN A 34 -5.80 -14.58 -1.31
CA GLN A 34 -5.80 -15.30 -0.03
C GLN A 34 -6.13 -14.33 1.11
N VAL A 35 -6.81 -14.82 2.15
CA VAL A 35 -7.22 -13.97 3.28
C VAL A 35 -6.02 -13.20 3.86
N PRO A 36 -6.16 -11.88 4.14
CA PRO A 36 -5.09 -11.09 4.71
C PRO A 36 -4.66 -11.70 6.05
N GLY A 37 -3.43 -12.23 6.09
CA GLY A 37 -2.85 -12.96 7.23
C GLY A 37 -2.63 -14.47 7.02
N GLY A 38 -3.12 -15.05 5.92
CA GLY A 38 -2.86 -16.46 5.57
C GLY A 38 -1.58 -16.68 4.76
N GLY A 39 -1.11 -15.62 4.08
CA GLY A 39 0.07 -15.66 3.24
C GLY A 39 1.35 -15.19 3.95
N THR A 40 2.48 -15.84 3.69
CA THR A 40 3.79 -15.38 4.16
C THR A 40 4.22 -14.14 3.36
N PRO A 41 4.32 -12.95 3.99
CA PRO A 41 4.82 -11.76 3.30
C PRO A 41 6.33 -11.90 3.07
N LEU A 42 6.76 -11.58 1.86
CA LEU A 42 8.17 -11.56 1.46
C LEU A 42 8.87 -10.34 2.06
N LEU A 43 8.14 -9.22 2.10
CA LEU A 43 8.55 -7.97 2.72
C LEU A 43 7.34 -7.31 3.38
N ARG A 44 7.55 -6.63 4.51
CA ARG A 44 6.52 -5.82 5.18
C ARG A 44 7.09 -4.45 5.51
N GLY A 45 6.36 -3.41 5.17
CA GLY A 45 6.79 -2.03 5.39
C GLY A 45 5.66 -1.03 5.18
N SER A 46 6.02 0.17 4.74
CA SER A 46 5.05 1.19 4.32
C SER A 46 4.73 1.02 2.83
N PHE A 47 3.54 1.42 2.40
CA PHE A 47 3.10 1.30 1.01
C PHE A 47 4.08 1.95 0.01
N ALA A 48 4.58 3.16 0.30
CA ALA A 48 5.60 3.79 -0.54
C ALA A 48 6.91 3.00 -0.61
N ASP A 49 7.33 2.39 0.49
CA ASP A 49 8.54 1.58 0.53
C ASP A 49 8.39 0.32 -0.34
N MET A 50 7.21 -0.31 -0.31
CA MET A 50 6.90 -1.48 -1.15
C MET A 50 6.88 -1.11 -2.63
N ILE A 51 6.30 0.03 -2.98
CA ILE A 51 6.29 0.53 -4.36
C ILE A 51 7.71 0.81 -4.85
N ARG A 52 8.56 1.46 -4.05
CA ARG A 52 9.97 1.67 -4.40
C ARG A 52 10.71 0.35 -4.59
N HIS A 53 10.49 -0.59 -3.67
CA HIS A 53 11.10 -1.90 -3.77
C HIS A 53 10.68 -2.62 -5.05
N MET A 54 9.39 -2.59 -5.39
CA MET A 54 8.85 -3.17 -6.61
C MET A 54 9.36 -2.48 -7.88
N ALA A 55 9.54 -1.16 -7.85
CA ALA A 55 10.13 -0.39 -8.95
C ALA A 55 11.63 -0.67 -9.13
N ALA A 56 12.33 -1.08 -8.07
CA ALA A 56 13.74 -1.49 -8.13
C ALA A 56 13.92 -2.94 -8.66
N LEU A 57 12.86 -3.75 -8.67
CA LEU A 57 12.89 -5.12 -9.20
C LEU A 57 12.80 -5.13 -10.74
N PRO A 58 13.43 -6.12 -11.40
CA PRO A 58 13.29 -6.31 -12.84
C PRO A 58 11.84 -6.70 -13.21
N ASP A 59 11.39 -6.30 -14.41
CA ASP A 59 10.01 -6.47 -14.86
C ASP A 59 9.48 -7.92 -14.72
N LYS A 60 10.34 -8.88 -15.05
CA LYS A 60 10.02 -10.30 -14.97
C LYS A 60 9.72 -10.78 -13.55
N GLU A 61 10.35 -10.19 -12.54
CA GLU A 61 10.16 -10.59 -11.15
C GLU A 61 9.01 -9.81 -10.50
N ARG A 62 8.87 -8.51 -10.77
CA ARG A 62 7.77 -7.71 -10.20
C ARG A 62 6.38 -8.26 -10.57
N GLN A 63 6.19 -8.79 -11.79
CA GLN A 63 4.92 -9.41 -12.20
C GLN A 63 4.53 -10.63 -11.35
N GLY A 64 5.50 -11.27 -10.70
CA GLY A 64 5.26 -12.38 -9.77
C GLY A 64 4.87 -11.93 -8.36
N TYR A 65 4.74 -10.62 -8.11
CA TYR A 65 4.48 -10.05 -6.79
C TYR A 65 3.32 -9.05 -6.82
N VAL A 66 2.63 -8.96 -5.68
CA VAL A 66 1.54 -8.02 -5.41
C VAL A 66 1.78 -7.35 -4.06
N ILE A 67 1.36 -6.10 -3.94
CA ILE A 67 1.44 -5.31 -2.71
C ILE A 67 0.08 -5.36 -2.03
N ALA A 68 -0.03 -6.08 -0.91
CA ALA A 68 -1.22 -6.05 -0.07
C ALA A 68 -1.16 -4.87 0.89
N LYS A 69 -2.01 -3.86 0.67
CA LYS A 69 -2.18 -2.73 1.60
C LYS A 69 -3.14 -3.11 2.72
N ALA A 70 -2.70 -2.92 3.97
CA ALA A 70 -3.44 -3.35 5.14
C ALA A 70 -4.71 -2.50 5.33
N GLY A 71 -5.88 -3.13 5.20
CA GLY A 71 -7.17 -2.45 5.37
C GLY A 71 -7.72 -1.81 4.09
N ASP A 72 -7.14 -2.15 2.94
CA ASP A 72 -7.58 -1.64 1.63
C ASP A 72 -7.68 -2.81 0.63
N ARG A 73 -6.99 -2.72 -0.52
CA ARG A 73 -6.89 -3.78 -1.52
C ARG A 73 -5.44 -4.19 -1.79
N GLU A 74 -5.29 -5.23 -2.59
CA GLU A 74 -4.02 -5.64 -3.18
C GLU A 74 -3.76 -4.83 -4.46
N TYR A 75 -2.51 -4.43 -4.68
CA TYR A 75 -2.04 -3.68 -5.84
C TYR A 75 -1.06 -4.55 -6.62
N THR A 76 -1.26 -4.64 -7.92
CA THR A 76 -0.35 -5.36 -8.83
C THR A 76 0.93 -4.58 -9.10
N ALA A 77 1.91 -5.22 -9.72
CA ALA A 77 3.14 -4.53 -10.12
C ALA A 77 2.93 -3.44 -11.17
N GLU A 78 1.95 -3.57 -12.05
CA GLU A 78 1.60 -2.54 -13.01
C GLU A 78 1.05 -1.30 -12.28
N GLU A 79 0.07 -1.49 -11.39
CA GLU A 79 -0.48 -0.41 -10.56
C GLU A 79 0.60 0.23 -9.69
N ALA A 80 1.47 -0.56 -9.05
CA ALA A 80 2.57 -0.04 -8.25
C ALA A 80 3.52 0.86 -9.07
N MET A 81 3.77 0.53 -10.34
CA MET A 81 4.62 1.33 -11.23
C MET A 81 3.94 2.62 -11.69
N GLU A 82 2.63 2.59 -11.94
CA GLU A 82 1.83 3.79 -12.17
C GLU A 82 1.88 4.71 -10.95
N LEU A 83 1.76 4.14 -9.74
CA LEU A 83 1.87 4.85 -8.47
C LEU A 83 3.28 5.36 -8.19
N ALA A 84 4.32 4.62 -8.57
CA ALA A 84 5.71 5.08 -8.47
C ALA A 84 5.99 6.30 -9.36
N SER A 85 5.26 6.40 -10.48
CA SER A 85 5.33 7.51 -11.42
C SER A 85 4.37 8.66 -11.06
N HIS A 86 3.60 8.52 -9.98
CA HIS A 86 2.62 9.51 -9.56
C HIS A 86 3.31 10.78 -9.04
N PRO A 87 2.85 12.00 -9.41
CA PRO A 87 3.46 13.26 -8.96
C PRO A 87 3.40 13.45 -7.43
N ASP A 88 2.35 12.95 -6.76
CA ASP A 88 2.24 12.90 -5.29
C ASP A 88 3.01 11.75 -4.62
N PHE A 89 3.75 10.94 -5.38
CA PHE A 89 4.58 9.90 -4.78
C PHE A 89 5.71 10.57 -3.98
N PRO A 90 5.89 10.22 -2.69
CA PRO A 90 6.95 10.83 -1.90
C PRO A 90 8.30 10.48 -2.53
N SER A 91 8.93 11.45 -3.19
CA SER A 91 10.26 11.34 -3.81
C SER A 91 11.33 11.74 -2.79
N GLN A 92 11.40 11.02 -1.66
CA GLN A 92 12.49 11.09 -0.68
C GLN A 92 13.08 12.49 -0.42
N GLY A 93 12.37 13.32 0.33
CA GLY A 93 13.01 14.41 1.07
C GLY A 93 13.75 13.84 2.29
N PHE A 94 14.97 13.32 2.09
CA PHE A 94 15.97 13.33 3.15
C PHE A 94 16.55 14.75 3.16
N GLY A 95 16.04 15.59 4.06
CA GLY A 95 16.65 16.85 4.48
C GLY A 95 17.01 16.75 5.94
#